data_AF-A0A4R8ZFV1-F1
#
_entry.id   AF-A0A4R8ZFV1-F1
#
_cell.length_a   1.000
_cell.length_b   1.000
_cell.length_c   1.000
_cell.angle_alpha   90.00
_cell.angle_beta   90.00
_cell.angle_gamma   90.00
#
_symmetry.space_group_name_H-M   'P 1'
#
loop_
_entity.id
_entity.type
_entity.pdbx_description
1 polymer ?
#
loop_
_entity_poly.entity_id
_entity_poly.type
_entity_poly.pdbx_seq_one_letter_code
_entity_poly.pdbx_strand_id
1 'polypeptide(L)'
;MAHRQPKPSDADPAAARAEKTCASCGRRIEWRAKWAKNWDSVKYCSAACRSHGVNTTDLQLEATIVTLLQARAHDSTICPSDAARTIGGEDWRDLMEPARRAARRMVARGELQITQGGVVVDPSTAKGAIRLRTPR
;
A
#
# COMPACT_ATOMS: atom_id res chain seq x y z
N MET A 1 4.49 29.97 -18.00
CA MET A 1 4.83 28.56 -17.72
C MET A 1 3.56 27.73 -17.95
N ALA A 2 3.28 27.30 -19.18
CA ALA A 2 2.00 26.67 -19.51
C ALA A 2 1.99 25.19 -19.07
N HIS A 3 1.11 24.83 -18.13
CA HIS A 3 0.83 23.44 -17.80
C HIS A 3 0.18 22.76 -19.02
N ARG A 4 0.96 21.96 -19.74
CA ARG A 4 0.47 21.17 -20.87
C ARG A 4 -0.41 20.04 -20.34
N GLN A 5 -1.71 20.08 -20.63
CA GLN A 5 -2.59 18.94 -20.39
C GLN A 5 -2.26 17.80 -21.37
N PRO A 6 -2.16 16.54 -20.89
CA PRO A 6 -1.94 15.37 -21.75
C PRO A 6 -3.14 15.12 -22.66
N LYS A 7 -2.90 14.64 -23.88
CA LYS A 7 -3.93 14.42 -24.91
C LYS A 7 -4.66 13.09 -24.69
N PRO A 8 -5.93 12.94 -25.12
CA PRO A 8 -6.70 11.70 -24.98
C PRO A 8 -6.14 10.50 -25.74
N SER A 9 -5.20 10.71 -26.69
CA SER A 9 -4.46 9.65 -27.38
C SER A 9 -3.28 9.08 -26.57
N ASP A 10 -2.92 9.71 -25.45
CA ASP A 10 -1.90 9.22 -24.51
C ASP A 10 -2.52 8.35 -23.40
N ALA A 11 -3.83 8.03 -23.51
CA ALA A 11 -4.47 7.07 -22.64
C ALA A 11 -3.86 5.68 -22.90
N ASP A 12 -2.91 5.30 -22.05
CA ASP A 12 -2.26 4.00 -22.07
C ASP A 12 -3.35 2.90 -22.12
N PRO A 13 -3.36 1.98 -23.10
CA PRO A 13 -4.34 0.90 -23.16
C PRO A 13 -4.31 -0.01 -21.92
N ALA A 14 -3.30 0.13 -21.05
CA ALA A 14 -3.30 -0.41 -19.70
C ALA A 14 -4.41 0.17 -18.79
N ALA A 15 -4.84 1.42 -18.98
CA ALA A 15 -5.85 2.11 -18.16
C ALA A 15 -7.27 1.56 -18.33
N ALA A 16 -7.56 0.88 -19.44
CA ALA A 16 -8.85 0.21 -19.67
C ALA A 16 -8.98 -1.13 -18.91
N ARG A 17 -7.89 -1.63 -18.31
CA ARG A 17 -7.88 -2.86 -17.53
C ARG A 17 -8.21 -2.52 -16.08
N ALA A 18 -9.06 -3.32 -15.44
CA ALA A 18 -9.34 -3.17 -14.02
C ALA A 18 -8.04 -3.12 -13.21
N GLU A 19 -7.88 -2.04 -12.43
CA GLU A 19 -6.75 -1.89 -11.52
C GLU A 19 -6.76 -3.05 -10.53
N LYS A 20 -5.61 -3.68 -10.32
CA LYS A 20 -5.45 -4.78 -9.37
C LYS A 20 -4.40 -4.41 -8.35
N THR A 21 -4.61 -4.83 -7.11
CA THR A 21 -3.63 -4.70 -6.04
C THR A 21 -3.02 -6.05 -5.73
N CYS A 22 -1.70 -6.08 -5.53
CA CYS A 22 -0.97 -7.27 -5.14
C CYS A 22 -1.42 -7.73 -3.74
N ALA A 23 -1.96 -8.95 -3.65
CA ALA A 23 -2.43 -9.52 -2.39
C ALA A 23 -1.33 -9.64 -1.32
N SER A 24 -0.06 -9.72 -1.71
CA SER A 24 1.07 -9.85 -0.79
C SER A 24 1.62 -8.50 -0.30
N CYS A 25 1.86 -7.54 -1.21
CA CYS A 25 2.57 -6.30 -0.87
C CYS A 25 1.71 -5.03 -0.90
N GLY A 26 0.45 -5.13 -1.33
CA GLY A 26 -0.48 -4.00 -1.39
C GLY A 26 -0.18 -2.97 -2.48
N ARG A 27 0.86 -3.17 -3.32
CA ARG A 27 1.13 -2.28 -4.45
C ARG A 27 0.20 -2.58 -5.63
N ARG A 28 -0.09 -1.56 -6.44
CA ARG A 28 -0.73 -1.71 -7.75
C ARG A 28 0.06 -2.70 -8.60
N ILE A 29 -0.66 -3.60 -9.25
CA ILE A 29 -0.11 -4.54 -10.22
C ILE A 29 -0.07 -3.81 -11.57
N GLU A 30 1.13 -3.48 -12.03
CA GLU A 30 1.32 -2.96 -13.38
C GLU A 30 1.16 -4.08 -14.41
N TRP A 31 0.40 -3.79 -15.48
CA TRP A 31 0.17 -4.75 -16.54
C TRP A 31 1.49 -5.22 -17.17
N ARG A 32 1.52 -6.50 -17.60
CA ARG A 32 2.64 -7.09 -18.35
C ARG A 32 2.10 -7.96 -19.46
N ALA A 33 2.72 -7.91 -20.65
CA ALA A 33 2.31 -8.69 -21.82
C ALA A 33 2.09 -10.18 -21.54
N LYS A 34 2.93 -10.79 -20.70
CA LYS A 34 2.81 -12.20 -20.29
C LYS A 34 1.50 -12.57 -19.57
N TRP A 35 0.76 -11.58 -19.07
CA TRP A 35 -0.52 -11.76 -18.38
C TRP A 35 -1.73 -11.51 -19.28
N ALA A 36 -1.53 -11.30 -20.59
CA ALA A 36 -2.60 -11.04 -21.53
C ALA A 36 -3.70 -12.11 -21.49
N LYS A 37 -3.33 -13.39 -21.31
CA LYS A 37 -4.26 -14.53 -21.33
C LYS A 37 -4.93 -14.85 -19.99
N ASN A 38 -4.48 -14.27 -18.88
CA ASN A 38 -4.92 -14.68 -17.54
C ASN A 38 -4.96 -13.53 -16.53
N TRP A 39 -5.15 -12.29 -17.00
CA TRP A 39 -5.14 -11.09 -16.16
C TRP A 39 -6.10 -11.19 -14.97
N ASP A 40 -7.29 -11.74 -15.17
CA ASP A 40 -8.30 -11.85 -14.11
C ASP A 40 -7.81 -12.66 -12.91
N SER A 41 -7.01 -13.70 -13.16
CA SER A 41 -6.42 -14.58 -12.16
C SER A 41 -5.11 -14.04 -11.54
N VAL A 42 -4.58 -12.90 -12.01
CA VAL A 42 -3.33 -12.33 -11.46
C VAL A 42 -3.60 -11.72 -10.08
N LYS A 43 -3.01 -12.32 -9.04
CA LYS A 43 -3.11 -11.87 -7.65
C LYS A 43 -1.84 -11.20 -7.10
N TYR A 44 -0.70 -11.38 -7.75
CA TYR A 44 0.61 -10.93 -7.25
C TYR A 44 1.41 -10.19 -8.32
N CYS A 45 2.12 -9.13 -7.93
CA CYS A 45 2.94 -8.33 -8.85
C CYS A 45 4.25 -9.03 -9.29
N SER A 46 4.69 -10.06 -8.59
CA SER A 46 5.94 -10.78 -8.88
C SER A 46 5.93 -12.21 -8.33
N ALA A 47 6.89 -13.04 -8.79
CA ALA A 47 7.12 -14.36 -8.23
C ALA A 47 7.54 -14.30 -6.76
N ALA A 48 8.36 -13.32 -6.38
CA ALA A 48 8.73 -13.10 -4.98
C ALA A 48 7.52 -12.80 -4.09
N CYS A 49 6.59 -11.93 -4.53
CA CYS A 49 5.35 -11.68 -3.79
C CYS A 49 4.43 -12.91 -3.75
N ARG A 50 4.40 -13.72 -4.81
CA ARG A 50 3.66 -15.00 -4.80
C ARG A 50 4.23 -15.97 -3.76
N SER A 51 5.56 -16.10 -3.72
CA SER A 51 6.24 -16.99 -2.78
C SER A 51 6.16 -16.51 -1.34
N HIS A 52 6.20 -15.18 -1.13
CA HIS A 52 6.15 -14.61 0.20
C HIS A 52 4.73 -14.58 0.78
N GLY A 53 3.71 -14.24 -0.01
CA GLY A 53 2.31 -14.21 0.45
C GLY A 53 2.03 -13.13 1.51
N VAL A 54 1.12 -13.43 2.44
CA VAL A 54 0.84 -12.67 3.67
C VAL A 54 1.04 -13.65 4.81
N ASN A 55 1.82 -13.28 5.82
CA ASN A 55 2.15 -14.14 6.96
C ASN A 55 1.59 -13.61 8.29
N THR A 56 1.90 -14.28 9.41
CA THR A 56 1.42 -13.87 10.75
C THR A 56 1.90 -12.47 11.14
N THR A 57 3.16 -12.13 10.87
CA THR A 57 3.72 -10.80 11.17
C THR A 57 3.01 -9.71 10.38
N ASP A 58 2.71 -9.95 9.11
CA ASP A 58 1.92 -9.06 8.27
C ASP A 58 0.54 -8.77 8.90
N LEU A 59 -0.15 -9.81 9.38
CA LEU A 59 -1.47 -9.67 10.01
C LEU A 59 -1.41 -8.96 11.37
N GLN A 60 -0.36 -9.23 12.16
CA GLN A 60 -0.12 -8.54 13.44
C GLN A 60 0.15 -7.04 13.23
N LEU A 61 0.86 -6.67 12.16
CA LEU A 61 1.08 -5.27 11.80
C LEU A 61 -0.23 -4.58 11.42
N GLU A 62 -1.11 -5.22 10.64
CA GLU A 62 -2.43 -4.67 10.32
C GLU A 62 -3.26 -4.44 11.58
N ALA A 63 -3.35 -5.45 12.46
CA ALA A 63 -4.08 -5.33 13.73
C ALA A 63 -3.50 -4.21 14.62
N THR A 64 -2.18 -4.10 14.69
CA THR A 64 -1.49 -3.08 15.48
C THR A 64 -1.74 -1.67 14.92
N ILE A 65 -1.74 -1.50 13.60
CA ILE A 65 -2.09 -0.21 12.95
C ILE A 65 -3.50 0.22 13.37
N VAL A 66 -4.46 -0.70 13.36
CA VAL A 66 -5.84 -0.43 13.81
C VAL A 66 -5.87 0.00 15.28
N THR A 67 -5.26 -0.79 16.17
CA THR A 67 -5.21 -0.48 17.61
C THR A 67 -4.60 0.89 17.88
N LEU A 68 -3.49 1.22 17.21
CA LEU A 68 -2.80 2.50 17.40
C LEU A 68 -3.61 3.69 16.89
N LEU A 69 -4.38 3.52 15.82
CA LEU A 69 -5.28 4.56 15.31
C LEU A 69 -6.49 4.75 16.22
N GLN A 70 -7.09 3.66 16.70
CA GLN A 70 -8.24 3.70 17.61
C GLN A 70 -7.90 4.31 18.98
N ALA A 71 -6.67 4.13 19.46
CA ALA A 71 -6.21 4.72 20.72
C ALA A 71 -5.98 6.24 20.66
N ARG A 72 -6.11 6.86 19.47
CA ARG A 72 -5.86 8.30 19.26
C ARG A 72 -7.15 9.03 18.87
N ALA A 73 -7.13 10.37 18.94
CA ALA A 73 -8.23 11.18 18.42
C ALA A 73 -8.43 10.94 16.92
N HIS A 74 -9.67 11.05 16.44
CA HIS A 74 -10.10 10.65 15.08
C HIS A 74 -9.25 11.23 13.93
N ASP A 75 -8.74 12.46 14.05
CA ASP A 75 -7.89 13.10 13.03
C ASP A 75 -6.38 12.86 13.21
N SER A 76 -6.01 12.02 14.18
CA SER A 76 -4.62 11.72 14.46
C SER A 76 -4.01 10.86 13.37
N THR A 77 -2.71 11.03 13.20
CA THR A 77 -1.92 10.17 12.31
C THR A 77 -0.93 9.35 13.10
N ILE A 78 -0.56 8.18 12.57
CA ILE A 78 0.62 7.41 12.99
C ILE A 78 1.57 7.26 11.80
N CYS A 79 2.71 6.62 11.99
CA CYS A 79 3.57 6.18 10.90
C CYS A 79 3.79 4.66 10.95
N PRO A 80 4.26 4.03 9.86
CA PRO A 80 4.51 2.58 9.85
C PRO A 80 5.49 2.12 10.95
N SER A 81 6.41 2.99 11.38
CA SER A 81 7.34 2.66 12.46
C SER A 81 6.72 2.63 13.84
N ASP A 82 5.55 3.24 14.05
CA ASP A 82 4.83 3.08 15.30
C ASP A 82 4.39 1.62 15.46
N ALA A 83 3.74 1.04 14.44
CA ALA A 83 3.33 -0.37 14.46
C ALA A 83 4.51 -1.34 14.50
N ALA A 84 5.56 -1.07 13.72
CA ALA A 84 6.76 -1.90 13.72
C ALA A 84 7.46 -1.93 15.08
N ARG A 85 7.56 -0.78 15.78
CA ARG A 85 8.16 -0.71 17.12
C ARG A 85 7.32 -1.44 18.16
N THR A 86 6.00 -1.37 18.06
CA THR A 86 5.10 -2.04 19.00
C THR A 86 5.28 -3.55 18.99
N ILE A 87 5.54 -4.18 17.83
CA ILE A 87 5.67 -5.65 17.76
C ILE A 87 7.11 -6.16 17.57
N GLY A 88 8.02 -5.31 17.07
CA GLY A 88 9.35 -5.72 16.64
C GLY A 88 10.47 -5.52 17.65
N GLY A 89 10.22 -4.90 18.81
CA GLY A 89 11.23 -4.69 19.84
C GLY A 89 12.48 -4.00 19.30
N GLU A 90 13.66 -4.58 19.55
CA GLU A 90 14.95 -4.06 19.08
C GLU A 90 15.14 -4.18 17.55
N ASP A 91 14.51 -5.19 16.93
CA ASP A 91 14.60 -5.51 15.50
C ASP A 91 13.52 -4.84 14.65
N TRP A 92 12.81 -3.85 15.19
CA TRP A 92 11.69 -3.18 14.52
C TRP A 92 12.04 -2.60 13.13
N ARG A 93 13.33 -2.32 12.87
CA ARG A 93 13.80 -1.80 11.59
C ARG A 93 13.56 -2.79 10.45
N ASP A 94 13.69 -4.08 10.70
CA ASP A 94 13.44 -5.13 9.69
C ASP A 94 11.95 -5.23 9.34
N LEU A 95 11.09 -4.75 10.24
CA LEU A 95 9.65 -4.68 10.03
C LEU A 95 9.19 -3.42 9.27
N MET A 96 10.10 -2.55 8.81
CA MET A 96 9.72 -1.36 8.05
C MET A 96 9.00 -1.66 6.76
N GLU A 97 9.56 -2.52 5.90
CA GLU A 97 8.89 -2.87 4.65
C GLU A 97 7.62 -3.73 4.89
N PRO A 98 7.62 -4.72 5.80
CA PRO A 98 6.38 -5.37 6.24
C PRO A 98 5.29 -4.40 6.71
N ALA A 99 5.62 -3.40 7.53
CA ALA A 99 4.65 -2.41 8.03
C ALA A 99 4.09 -1.54 6.89
N ARG A 100 4.93 -1.18 5.92
CA ARG A 100 4.46 -0.51 4.70
C ARG A 100 3.54 -1.41 3.87
N ARG A 101 3.88 -2.69 3.71
CA ARG A 101 3.03 -3.66 2.99
C ARG A 101 1.66 -3.81 3.64
N ALA A 102 1.61 -3.93 4.96
CA ALA A 102 0.37 -3.92 5.75
C ALA A 102 -0.46 -2.67 5.47
N ALA A 103 0.14 -1.48 5.63
CA ALA A 103 -0.55 -0.23 5.35
C ALA A 103 -1.11 -0.16 3.93
N ARG A 104 -0.34 -0.59 2.92
CA ARG A 104 -0.81 -0.60 1.52
C ARG A 104 -1.98 -1.57 1.29
N ARG A 105 -1.97 -2.75 1.92
CA ARG A 105 -3.10 -3.69 1.85
C ARG A 105 -4.36 -3.09 2.48
N MET A 106 -4.22 -2.42 3.63
CA MET A 106 -5.33 -1.73 4.29
C MET A 106 -5.89 -0.58 3.42
N VAL A 107 -5.03 0.21 2.76
CA VAL A 107 -5.47 1.23 1.78
C VAL A 107 -6.26 0.58 0.64
N ALA A 108 -5.78 -0.54 0.11
CA ALA A 108 -6.45 -1.24 -0.98
C ALA A 108 -7.83 -1.81 -0.59
N ARG A 109 -8.07 -2.04 0.70
CA ARG A 109 -9.38 -2.41 1.26
C ARG A 109 -10.24 -1.21 1.65
N GLY A 110 -9.73 0.01 1.49
CA GLY A 110 -10.44 1.24 1.88
C GLY A 110 -10.46 1.51 3.39
N GLU A 111 -9.64 0.80 4.18
CA GLU A 111 -9.62 0.91 5.65
C GLU A 111 -8.66 2.02 6.13
N LEU A 112 -7.80 2.52 5.24
CA LEU A 112 -6.71 3.42 5.59
C LEU A 112 -6.42 4.42 4.47
N GLN A 113 -5.94 5.61 4.84
CA GLN A 113 -5.31 6.55 3.91
C GLN A 113 -3.83 6.73 4.27
N ILE A 114 -2.98 6.76 3.23
CA ILE A 114 -1.57 7.14 3.36
C ILE A 114 -1.42 8.59 2.91
N THR A 115 -0.75 9.39 3.75
CA THR A 115 -0.51 10.81 3.48
C THR A 115 0.97 11.19 3.59
N GLN A 116 1.37 12.23 2.87
CA GLN A 116 2.66 12.93 3.02
C GLN A 116 2.42 14.43 3.00
N GLY A 117 2.97 15.16 3.98
CA GLY A 117 2.66 16.59 4.12
C GLY A 117 1.17 16.90 4.27
N GLY A 118 0.38 15.96 4.83
CA GLY A 118 -1.08 16.08 4.97
C GLY A 118 -1.90 15.72 3.73
N VAL A 119 -1.27 15.50 2.58
CA VAL A 119 -1.93 15.17 1.31
C VAL A 119 -1.97 13.66 1.12
N VAL A 120 -3.09 13.11 0.64
CA VAL A 120 -3.22 11.68 0.28
C VAL A 120 -2.33 11.39 -0.92
N VAL A 121 -1.51 10.35 -0.82
CA VAL A 121 -0.55 9.95 -1.87
C VAL A 121 -0.78 8.51 -2.32
N ASP A 122 -0.32 8.18 -3.53
CA ASP A 122 -0.36 6.79 -4.01
C ASP A 122 0.55 5.87 -3.17
N PRO A 123 -0.02 4.84 -2.51
CA PRO A 123 0.74 3.87 -1.72
C PRO A 123 1.87 3.18 -2.49
N SER A 124 1.72 2.99 -3.80
CA SER A 124 2.63 2.22 -4.63
C SER A 124 3.92 2.97 -4.96
N THR A 125 3.87 4.30 -4.96
CA THR A 125 4.95 5.17 -5.42
C THR A 125 5.50 6.09 -4.32
N ALA A 126 4.79 6.26 -3.20
CA ALA A 126 5.24 7.07 -2.06
C ALA A 126 6.61 6.61 -1.51
N LYS A 127 7.56 7.55 -1.43
CA LYS A 127 8.92 7.33 -0.91
C LYS A 127 9.13 8.13 0.37
N GLY A 128 10.00 7.64 1.25
CA GLY A 128 10.34 8.35 2.49
C GLY A 128 9.20 8.32 3.52
N ALA A 129 9.21 9.28 4.45
CA ALA A 129 8.29 9.31 5.58
C ALA A 129 6.83 9.43 5.13
N ILE A 130 5.99 8.51 5.59
CA ILE A 130 4.55 8.49 5.32
C ILE A 130 3.77 8.48 6.63
N ARG A 131 2.54 9.01 6.58
CA ARG A 131 1.60 9.02 7.70
C ARG A 131 0.37 8.20 7.35
N LEU A 132 -0.16 7.50 8.34
CA LEU A 132 -1.33 6.63 8.24
C LEU A 132 -2.47 7.28 9.03
N ARG A 133 -3.67 7.28 8.48
CA ARG A 133 -4.90 7.71 9.18
C ARG A 133 -6.11 6.91 8.70
N THR A 134 -7.17 6.91 9.50
CA THR A 134 -8.49 6.44 9.05
C THR A 134 -8.99 7.33 7.90
N PRO A 135 -9.73 6.77 6.94
CA PRO A 135 -10.45 7.56 5.93
C PRO A 135 -11.41 8.56 6.61
N ARG A 136 -11.61 9.70 5.95
CA ARG A 136 -12.60 10.72 6.34
C ARG A 136 -13.88 10.54 5.54
#